data_AF-A0A0W0FY58-F1
#
_entry.id   AF-A0A0W0FY58-F1
#
_cell.length_a   1.000
_cell.length_b   1.000
_cell.length_c   1.000
_cell.angle_alpha   90.00
_cell.angle_beta   90.00
_cell.angle_gamma   90.00
#
_symmetry.space_group_name_H-M   'P 1'
#
loop_
_entity.id
_entity.type
_entity.pdbx_description
1 polymer ?
#
loop_
_entity_poly.entity_id
_entity_poly.type
_entity_poly.pdbx_seq_one_letter_code
_entity_poly.pdbx_strand_id
1 'polypeptide(L)'
;MSNSRGVPYFFNRETQQSVWDPPPELSPEQIRVLPGAELLSTSGAAPSSRQVRASHLLVKHSGSRRPSSWKEATITRSKEDAISILETYQSEIQSSPNPSQKFSELAQLHSDCSSHEKGGDLGWFSKGQMQKPFEEAAFGLEVGSITEEVASQGADRDLKHSIENNKEVFDFLESAARKYGIEFWRPGSGIIHQIVLENYAAPDSHTPNAGGLGMLAIGVGGADAVDAMTGTPWELKAPQIVGIHLTGKLSGWATPKDLILHLAGKLTVKGGTGRILEYFGPGVASQSCTGLATIANMGAEVGATTSTFPYTSSMQAYLHATGRGPVARAADEAAAQGFLSADKGAEYDEVIEINLSELEPTINGPFTPDLATPLSKFGDFVKKQGWKDELSAGLIGSCTNSSYEDMTSVADLARQAKAAGLTAKVPFYCTPGSEQIRATMERDGVTPILEDVGAVVLANACGPCIGQWKREDKKDEENGTHNVFVNTC
;
A
#
# COMPACT_ATOMS: atom_id res chain seq x y z
N MET A 1 -9.16 29.74 -14.87
CA MET A 1 -9.36 28.41 -14.22
C MET A 1 -8.04 27.68 -14.15
N SER A 2 -7.84 26.87 -13.11
CA SER A 2 -6.68 25.98 -13.03
C SER A 2 -6.82 24.78 -13.97
N ASN A 3 -5.79 24.48 -14.77
CA ASN A 3 -5.74 23.28 -15.61
C ASN A 3 -5.67 21.99 -14.80
N SER A 4 -5.19 22.04 -13.54
CA SER A 4 -5.05 20.85 -12.69
C SER A 4 -6.27 20.55 -11.83
N ARG A 5 -7.07 21.57 -11.49
CA ARG A 5 -8.18 21.43 -10.54
C ARG A 5 -9.55 21.83 -11.09
N GLY A 6 -9.62 22.44 -12.27
CA GLY A 6 -10.89 22.87 -12.87
C GLY A 6 -11.64 23.96 -12.10
N VAL A 7 -11.03 24.54 -11.06
CA VAL A 7 -11.63 25.60 -10.22
C VAL A 7 -11.01 26.97 -10.51
N PRO A 8 -11.78 28.07 -10.33
CA PRO A 8 -11.23 29.43 -10.35
C PRO A 8 -10.27 29.66 -9.17
N TYR A 9 -9.31 30.58 -9.35
CA TYR A 9 -8.36 31.02 -8.33
C TYR A 9 -8.04 32.50 -8.54
N PHE A 10 -7.59 33.17 -7.49
CA PHE A 10 -7.20 34.56 -7.52
C PHE A 10 -5.69 34.66 -7.72
N PHE A 11 -5.27 35.46 -8.70
CA PHE A 11 -3.87 35.72 -8.99
C PHE A 11 -3.55 37.19 -8.76
N ASN A 12 -2.64 37.48 -7.84
CA ASN A 12 -2.13 38.82 -7.63
C ASN A 12 -0.92 39.07 -8.55
N ARG A 13 -1.05 40.02 -9.48
CA ARG A 13 0.02 40.34 -10.45
C ARG A 13 1.23 41.04 -9.82
N GLU A 14 1.04 41.77 -8.72
CA GLU A 14 2.11 42.50 -8.05
C GLU A 14 2.97 41.57 -7.21
N THR A 15 2.34 40.65 -6.46
CA THR A 15 3.04 39.70 -5.59
C THR A 15 3.37 38.37 -6.27
N GLN A 16 2.82 38.11 -7.47
CA GLN A 16 2.92 36.85 -8.21
C GLN A 16 2.38 35.63 -7.43
N GLN A 17 1.48 35.86 -6.48
CA GLN A 17 0.88 34.79 -5.66
C GLN A 17 -0.50 34.37 -6.17
N SER A 18 -0.76 33.06 -6.12
CA SER A 18 -2.06 32.46 -6.42
C SER A 18 -2.70 31.94 -5.15
N VAL A 19 -3.94 32.32 -4.87
CA VAL A 19 -4.74 31.82 -3.74
C VAL A 19 -6.07 31.29 -4.25
N TRP A 20 -6.57 30.23 -3.61
CA TRP A 20 -7.83 29.58 -3.99
C TRP A 20 -9.03 30.28 -3.35
N ASP A 21 -8.84 30.80 -2.14
CA ASP A 21 -9.86 31.55 -1.40
C ASP A 21 -9.87 33.03 -1.80
N PRO A 22 -11.02 33.72 -1.68
CA PRO A 22 -11.09 35.16 -1.90
C PRO A 22 -10.08 35.92 -1.02
N PRO A 23 -9.26 36.82 -1.61
CA PRO A 23 -8.30 37.59 -0.84
C PRO A 23 -8.99 38.37 0.28
N PRO A 24 -8.50 38.28 1.53
CA PRO A 24 -9.15 38.92 2.68
C PRO A 24 -9.19 40.45 2.58
N GLU A 25 -8.32 41.02 1.74
CA GLU A 25 -8.19 42.45 1.48
C GLU A 25 -9.33 43.02 0.60
N LEU A 26 -10.14 42.16 -0.03
CA LEU A 26 -11.17 42.56 -1.00
C LEU A 26 -12.58 42.28 -0.50
N SER A 27 -13.48 43.25 -0.66
CA SER A 27 -14.90 43.07 -0.35
C SER A 27 -15.60 42.17 -1.38
N PRO A 28 -16.74 41.53 -1.04
CA PRO A 28 -17.55 40.75 -1.98
C PRO A 28 -17.96 41.52 -3.23
N GLU A 29 -18.22 42.82 -3.12
CA GLU A 29 -18.55 43.72 -4.24
C GLU A 29 -17.33 43.97 -5.13
N GLN A 30 -16.14 44.12 -4.53
CA GLN A 30 -14.89 44.27 -5.28
C GLN A 30 -14.50 42.99 -6.01
N ILE A 31 -14.79 41.82 -5.44
CA ILE A 31 -14.56 40.53 -6.08
C ILE A 31 -15.44 40.36 -7.33
N ARG A 32 -16.69 40.81 -7.28
CA ARG A 32 -17.65 40.69 -8.40
C ARG A 32 -17.27 41.47 -9.65
N VAL A 33 -16.36 42.43 -9.54
CA VAL A 33 -15.89 43.24 -10.68
C VAL A 33 -14.50 42.81 -11.18
N LEU A 34 -13.89 41.78 -10.58
CA LEU A 34 -12.61 41.25 -11.05
C LEU A 34 -12.77 40.52 -12.40
N PRO A 35 -11.75 40.55 -13.27
CA PRO A 35 -11.74 39.75 -14.49
C PRO A 35 -11.90 38.24 -14.16
N GLY A 36 -12.92 37.59 -14.71
CA GLY A 36 -13.20 36.18 -14.44
C GLY A 36 -14.13 35.93 -13.24
N ALA A 37 -14.71 36.97 -12.61
CA ALA A 37 -15.62 36.83 -11.48
C ALA A 37 -16.91 36.05 -11.80
N GLU A 38 -17.31 36.01 -13.07
CA GLU A 38 -18.40 35.17 -13.57
C GLU A 38 -18.13 33.66 -13.43
N LEU A 39 -16.87 33.26 -13.26
CA LEU A 39 -16.49 31.87 -12.98
C LEU A 39 -16.68 31.52 -11.50
N LEU A 40 -16.79 32.51 -10.60
CA LEU A 40 -17.07 32.28 -9.18
C LEU A 40 -18.56 32.00 -8.93
N SER A 41 -19.46 32.54 -9.77
CA SER A 41 -20.91 32.34 -9.64
C SER A 41 -21.39 31.00 -10.19
N THR A 42 -20.58 30.32 -11.00
CA THR A 42 -20.85 28.97 -11.51
C THR A 42 -20.34 27.86 -10.58
N SER A 43 -19.54 28.20 -9.57
CA SER A 43 -19.05 27.33 -8.51
C SER A 43 -19.59 27.78 -7.15
N GLY A 44 -20.89 27.64 -6.91
CA GLY A 44 -21.43 28.09 -5.63
C GLY A 44 -22.95 28.13 -5.51
N ALA A 45 -23.64 27.04 -5.86
CA ALA A 45 -24.78 26.71 -5.01
C ALA A 45 -24.17 26.27 -3.67
N ALA A 46 -24.45 27.01 -2.59
CA ALA A 46 -24.32 26.47 -1.24
C ALA A 46 -24.89 25.05 -1.25
N PRO A 47 -24.26 24.04 -0.62
CA PRO A 47 -24.85 22.73 -0.59
C PRO A 47 -26.22 22.90 0.05
N SER A 48 -27.30 22.77 -0.73
CA SER A 48 -28.52 22.26 -0.15
C SER A 48 -28.05 20.98 0.53
N SER A 49 -28.20 20.92 1.85
CA SER A 49 -27.81 19.75 2.61
C SER A 49 -28.54 18.58 1.96
N ARG A 50 -27.84 17.79 1.14
CA ARG A 50 -28.43 16.59 0.53
C ARG A 50 -28.90 15.79 1.72
N GLN A 51 -30.20 15.65 1.87
CA GLN A 51 -30.79 14.82 2.90
C GLN A 51 -31.03 13.46 2.27
N VAL A 52 -30.70 12.41 3.00
CA VAL A 52 -31.04 11.04 2.64
C VAL A 52 -31.95 10.48 3.72
N ARG A 53 -32.85 9.57 3.33
CA ARG A 53 -33.67 8.80 4.25
C ARG A 53 -33.29 7.35 4.10
N ALA A 54 -32.97 6.70 5.20
CA ALA A 54 -32.54 5.31 5.21
C ALA A 54 -33.26 4.56 6.31
N SER A 55 -33.44 3.26 6.07
CA SER A 55 -33.93 2.31 7.07
C SER A 55 -32.81 1.36 7.43
N HIS A 56 -32.80 0.86 8.67
CA HIS A 56 -31.80 -0.12 9.11
C HIS A 56 -32.42 -1.23 9.97
N LEU A 57 -31.80 -2.40 9.93
CA LEU A 57 -32.06 -3.52 10.83
C LEU A 57 -30.77 -3.77 11.59
N LEU A 58 -30.80 -3.60 12.90
CA LEU A 58 -29.62 -3.69 13.75
C LEU A 58 -29.74 -4.93 14.65
N VAL A 59 -28.73 -5.78 14.68
CA VAL A 59 -28.61 -6.84 15.71
C VAL A 59 -27.39 -6.50 16.56
N LYS A 60 -27.59 -6.33 17.86
CA LYS A 60 -26.51 -6.01 18.80
C LYS A 60 -25.87 -7.29 19.32
N HIS A 61 -24.62 -7.16 19.76
CA HIS A 61 -23.83 -8.22 20.40
C HIS A 61 -23.21 -7.72 21.72
N SER A 62 -22.58 -8.61 22.48
CA SER A 62 -21.99 -8.32 23.80
C SER A 62 -20.95 -7.19 23.80
N GLY A 63 -20.27 -6.97 22.67
CA GLY A 63 -19.30 -5.89 22.47
C GLY A 63 -19.89 -4.56 21.94
N SER A 64 -21.20 -4.47 21.75
CA SER A 64 -21.86 -3.23 21.31
C SER A 64 -21.73 -2.12 22.37
N ARG A 65 -21.58 -0.85 21.96
CA ARG A 65 -21.47 0.32 22.86
C ARG A 65 -22.53 0.35 23.98
N ARG A 66 -23.73 -0.15 23.68
CA ARG A 66 -24.78 -0.43 24.67
C ARG A 66 -25.35 -1.82 24.36
N PRO A 67 -24.92 -2.88 25.06
CA PRO A 67 -25.35 -4.26 24.82
C PRO A 67 -26.71 -4.52 25.50
N SER A 68 -27.69 -3.69 25.17
CA SER A 68 -29.08 -3.81 25.59
C SER A 68 -30.00 -3.22 24.52
N SER A 69 -31.21 -3.74 24.39
CA SER A 69 -32.25 -3.27 23.48
C SER A 69 -33.60 -3.21 24.18
N TRP A 70 -34.63 -2.81 23.44
CA TRP A 70 -36.01 -2.84 23.94
C TRP A 70 -36.52 -4.27 24.16
N LYS A 71 -35.90 -5.28 23.53
CA LYS A 71 -36.24 -6.71 23.69
C LYS A 71 -35.45 -7.39 24.81
N GLU A 72 -34.23 -6.94 25.05
CA GLU A 72 -33.28 -7.66 25.88
C GLU A 72 -32.49 -6.70 26.77
N ALA A 73 -32.64 -6.86 28.08
CA ALA A 73 -32.01 -5.99 29.07
C ALA A 73 -30.47 -6.12 29.08
N THR A 74 -29.93 -7.28 28.69
CA THR A 74 -28.49 -7.54 28.59
C THR A 74 -28.24 -8.55 27.48
N ILE A 75 -27.57 -8.10 26.42
CA ILE A 75 -27.30 -8.89 25.23
C ILE A 75 -25.97 -9.63 25.41
N THR A 76 -26.04 -10.97 25.42
CA THR A 76 -24.89 -11.84 25.70
C THR A 76 -24.35 -12.57 24.47
N ARG A 77 -25.08 -12.56 23.35
CA ARG A 77 -24.66 -13.19 22.08
C ARG A 77 -23.33 -12.62 21.57
N SER A 78 -22.53 -13.49 20.95
CA SER A 78 -21.24 -13.12 20.36
C SER A 78 -21.41 -12.23 19.13
N LYS A 79 -20.32 -11.65 18.63
CA LYS A 79 -20.35 -10.85 17.40
C LYS A 79 -20.71 -11.76 16.22
N GLU A 80 -20.16 -12.97 16.21
CA GLU A 80 -20.34 -13.99 15.20
C GLU A 80 -21.81 -14.46 15.13
N ASP A 81 -22.45 -14.66 16.29
CA ASP A 81 -23.87 -15.00 16.36
C ASP A 81 -24.75 -13.86 15.83
N ALA A 82 -24.41 -12.60 16.16
CA ALA A 82 -25.16 -11.45 15.67
C ALA A 82 -25.06 -11.30 14.15
N ILE A 83 -23.89 -11.59 13.56
CA ILE A 83 -23.69 -11.62 12.11
C ILE A 83 -24.52 -12.75 11.48
N SER A 84 -24.47 -13.97 12.04
CA SER A 84 -25.25 -15.10 11.51
C SER A 84 -26.76 -14.85 11.52
N ILE A 85 -27.26 -14.14 12.54
CA ILE A 85 -28.65 -13.69 12.60
C ILE A 85 -28.95 -12.68 11.47
N LEU A 86 -28.06 -11.72 11.22
CA LEU A 86 -28.21 -10.73 10.14
C LEU A 86 -28.19 -11.39 8.75
N GLU A 87 -27.28 -12.34 8.51
CA GLU A 87 -27.19 -13.10 7.26
C GLU A 87 -28.48 -13.90 6.99
N THR A 88 -29.10 -14.43 8.05
CA THR A 88 -30.40 -15.10 7.96
C THR A 88 -31.49 -14.12 7.50
N TYR A 89 -31.58 -12.94 8.12
CA TYR A 89 -32.55 -11.91 7.75
C TYR A 89 -32.32 -11.38 6.34
N GLN A 90 -31.06 -11.20 5.96
CA GLN A 90 -30.68 -10.77 4.61
C GLN A 90 -31.12 -11.79 3.56
N SER A 91 -30.91 -13.08 3.81
CA SER A 91 -31.40 -14.15 2.94
C SER A 91 -32.93 -14.14 2.82
N GLU A 92 -33.65 -13.89 3.92
CA GLU A 92 -35.11 -13.72 3.90
C GLU A 92 -35.57 -12.48 3.12
N ILE A 93 -34.83 -11.39 3.18
CA ILE A 93 -35.15 -10.14 2.45
C ILE A 93 -34.93 -10.33 0.95
N GLN A 94 -33.79 -10.92 0.58
CA GLN A 94 -33.43 -11.18 -0.82
C GLN A 94 -34.34 -12.22 -1.49
N SER A 95 -34.79 -13.22 -0.74
CA SER A 95 -35.71 -14.26 -1.25
C SER A 95 -37.18 -13.82 -1.31
N SER A 96 -37.52 -12.64 -0.79
CA SER A 96 -38.89 -12.14 -0.78
C SER A 96 -39.29 -11.51 -2.12
N PRO A 97 -40.53 -11.73 -2.61
CA PRO A 97 -41.08 -11.00 -3.75
C PRO A 97 -41.28 -9.50 -3.48
N ASN A 98 -41.21 -9.06 -2.22
CA ASN A 98 -41.25 -7.66 -1.83
C ASN A 98 -40.18 -7.37 -0.75
N PRO A 99 -38.90 -7.15 -1.15
CA PRO A 99 -37.78 -6.99 -0.22
C PRO A 99 -37.95 -5.81 0.75
N SER A 100 -38.47 -4.67 0.30
CA SER A 100 -38.67 -3.50 1.15
C SER A 100 -39.72 -3.72 2.24
N GLN A 101 -40.80 -4.42 1.90
CA GLN A 101 -41.82 -4.79 2.89
C GLN A 101 -41.27 -5.81 3.89
N LYS A 102 -40.58 -6.85 3.39
CA LYS A 102 -39.96 -7.87 4.24
C LYS A 102 -38.88 -7.29 5.17
N PHE A 103 -38.09 -6.33 4.68
CA PHE A 103 -37.14 -5.57 5.48
C PHE A 103 -37.84 -4.85 6.64
N SER A 104 -38.91 -4.12 6.35
CA SER A 104 -39.68 -3.38 7.36
C SER A 104 -40.29 -4.32 8.42
N GLU A 105 -40.82 -5.46 8.00
CA GLU A 105 -41.37 -6.50 8.90
C GLU A 105 -40.28 -7.09 9.80
N LEU A 106 -39.13 -7.49 9.25
CA LEU A 106 -38.02 -8.01 10.03
C LEU A 106 -37.41 -6.93 10.93
N ALA A 107 -37.35 -5.68 10.50
CA ALA A 107 -36.88 -4.58 11.33
C ALA A 107 -37.80 -4.31 12.52
N GLN A 108 -39.13 -4.39 12.34
CA GLN A 108 -40.10 -4.27 13.44
C GLN A 108 -39.94 -5.38 14.48
N LEU A 109 -39.75 -6.61 14.02
CA LEU A 109 -39.72 -7.79 14.89
C LEU A 109 -38.34 -8.03 15.52
N HIS A 110 -37.27 -7.76 14.77
CA HIS A 110 -35.93 -8.24 15.08
C HIS A 110 -34.87 -7.15 15.26
N SER A 111 -35.11 -5.89 14.88
CA SER A 111 -34.11 -4.84 15.13
C SER A 111 -33.96 -4.53 16.62
N ASP A 112 -32.73 -4.46 17.10
CA ASP A 112 -32.34 -3.99 18.44
C ASP A 112 -32.26 -2.45 18.53
N CYS A 113 -32.53 -1.74 17.44
CA CYS A 113 -32.65 -0.29 17.42
C CYS A 113 -34.06 0.18 17.80
N SER A 114 -34.17 1.36 18.41
CA SER A 114 -35.45 2.01 18.71
C SER A 114 -36.28 2.37 17.47
N SER A 115 -35.67 2.41 16.28
CA SER A 115 -36.39 2.62 15.00
C SER A 115 -37.25 1.43 14.59
N HIS A 116 -37.20 0.30 15.33
CA HIS A 116 -38.03 -0.88 15.05
C HIS A 116 -39.52 -0.54 14.93
N GLU A 117 -40.06 0.34 15.78
CA GLU A 117 -41.48 0.76 15.74
C GLU A 117 -41.90 1.39 14.40
N LYS A 118 -40.93 1.83 13.58
CA LYS A 118 -41.13 2.44 12.27
C LYS A 118 -40.60 1.58 11.12
N GLY A 119 -40.45 0.26 11.31
CA GLY A 119 -39.88 -0.59 10.25
C GLY A 119 -38.40 -0.34 9.98
N GLY A 120 -37.67 0.15 10.98
CA GLY A 120 -36.25 0.49 10.87
C GLY A 120 -35.99 1.86 10.25
N ASP A 121 -37.02 2.61 9.85
CA ASP A 121 -36.88 3.95 9.25
C ASP A 121 -36.29 4.96 10.23
N LEU A 122 -35.19 5.58 9.83
CA LEU A 122 -34.48 6.60 10.60
C LEU A 122 -34.88 8.03 10.24
N GLY A 123 -35.77 8.21 9.26
CA GLY A 123 -36.16 9.52 8.76
C GLY A 123 -35.07 10.18 7.92
N TRP A 124 -35.27 11.47 7.61
CA TRP A 124 -34.34 12.27 6.83
C TRP A 124 -33.19 12.75 7.70
N PHE A 125 -31.97 12.62 7.19
CA PHE A 125 -30.79 13.15 7.83
C PHE A 125 -29.79 13.74 6.82
N SER A 126 -29.05 14.73 7.28
CA SER A 126 -27.94 15.37 6.57
C SER A 126 -26.60 14.76 7.01
N LYS A 127 -25.53 15.01 6.25
CA LYS A 127 -24.17 14.62 6.67
C LYS A 127 -23.81 15.20 8.04
N GLY A 128 -23.17 14.39 8.89
CA GLY A 128 -22.81 14.67 10.28
C GLY A 128 -23.89 14.31 11.32
N GLN A 129 -25.04 13.74 10.93
CA GLN A 129 -26.13 13.42 11.85
C GLN A 129 -26.21 11.94 12.22
N MET A 130 -25.51 11.06 11.49
CA MET A 130 -25.50 9.61 11.74
C MET A 130 -24.08 9.10 12.01
N GLN A 131 -23.98 7.85 12.49
CA GLN A 131 -22.68 7.19 12.61
C GLN A 131 -22.03 7.09 11.23
N LYS A 132 -20.79 7.56 11.10
CA LYS A 132 -20.09 7.75 9.81
C LYS A 132 -20.18 6.55 8.85
N PRO A 133 -20.02 5.27 9.29
CA PRO A 133 -20.16 4.13 8.39
C PRO A 133 -21.57 3.97 7.80
N PHE A 134 -22.60 4.21 8.61
CA PHE A 134 -23.99 4.18 8.17
C PHE A 134 -24.32 5.37 7.27
N GLU A 135 -23.79 6.55 7.61
CA GLU A 135 -23.95 7.76 6.82
C GLU A 135 -23.33 7.63 5.44
N GLU A 136 -22.07 7.20 5.34
CA GLU A 136 -21.37 6.98 4.07
C GLU A 136 -22.12 5.97 3.18
N ALA A 137 -22.60 4.86 3.77
CA ALA A 137 -23.45 3.91 3.07
C ALA A 137 -24.75 4.57 2.58
N ALA A 138 -25.48 5.26 3.45
CA ALA A 138 -26.75 5.89 3.08
C ALA A 138 -26.62 7.00 2.02
N PHE A 139 -25.49 7.70 1.98
CA PHE A 139 -25.20 8.72 0.98
C PHE A 139 -24.60 8.17 -0.33
N GLY A 140 -24.00 6.98 -0.29
CA GLY A 140 -23.40 6.30 -1.43
C GLY A 140 -24.34 5.36 -2.19
N LEU A 141 -25.50 5.04 -1.62
CA LEU A 141 -26.46 4.12 -2.23
C LEU A 141 -27.40 4.80 -3.23
N GLU A 142 -27.77 4.05 -4.28
CA GLU A 142 -28.92 4.38 -5.10
C GLU A 142 -30.22 4.14 -4.32
N VAL A 143 -31.23 4.99 -4.55
CA VAL A 143 -32.52 4.91 -3.86
C VAL A 143 -33.17 3.55 -4.13
N GLY A 144 -33.41 2.77 -3.08
CA GLY A 144 -33.97 1.42 -3.16
C GLY A 144 -32.96 0.27 -3.07
N SER A 145 -31.66 0.59 -3.00
CA SER A 145 -30.60 -0.42 -2.82
C SER A 145 -30.44 -0.84 -1.36
N ILE A 146 -30.10 -2.10 -1.12
CA ILE A 146 -29.81 -2.68 0.20
C ILE A 146 -28.30 -2.98 0.24
N THR A 147 -27.61 -2.58 1.31
CA THR A 147 -26.17 -2.89 1.50
C THR A 147 -25.97 -4.21 2.22
N GLU A 148 -24.84 -4.85 1.93
CA GLU A 148 -24.23 -5.84 2.80
C GLU A 148 -23.16 -5.16 3.69
N GLU A 149 -22.81 -5.79 4.81
CA GLU A 149 -21.99 -5.23 5.88
C GLU A 149 -20.68 -4.56 5.40
N VAL A 150 -20.32 -3.44 6.05
CA VAL A 150 -19.19 -2.59 5.65
C VAL A 150 -17.84 -3.18 6.12
N ALA A 151 -16.95 -3.47 5.17
CA ALA A 151 -15.68 -4.19 5.31
C ALA A 151 -14.61 -3.55 6.24
N SER A 152 -13.94 -4.40 7.05
CA SER A 152 -12.69 -4.11 7.79
C SER A 152 -11.88 -5.34 8.28
N GLN A 153 -12.05 -6.57 7.73
CA GLN A 153 -11.54 -7.79 8.40
C GLN A 153 -10.96 -8.89 7.47
N GLY A 154 -9.64 -8.92 7.26
CA GLY A 154 -8.86 -10.10 6.82
C GLY A 154 -8.77 -10.35 5.30
N ALA A 155 -7.71 -11.06 4.88
CA ALA A 155 -7.32 -11.27 3.47
C ALA A 155 -8.46 -11.81 2.57
N ASP A 156 -9.22 -12.80 3.03
CA ASP A 156 -10.30 -13.41 2.25
C ASP A 156 -11.47 -12.44 1.98
N ARG A 157 -11.75 -11.53 2.91
CA ARG A 157 -12.84 -10.57 2.76
C ARG A 157 -12.41 -9.39 1.91
N ASP A 158 -11.19 -8.89 2.11
CA ASP A 158 -10.63 -7.79 1.32
C ASP A 158 -10.54 -8.17 -0.16
N LEU A 159 -10.12 -9.41 -0.46
CA LEU A 159 -10.04 -9.90 -1.83
C LEU A 159 -11.42 -10.01 -2.50
N LYS A 160 -12.41 -10.59 -1.81
CA LYS A 160 -13.79 -10.70 -2.34
C LYS A 160 -14.37 -9.32 -2.65
N HIS A 161 -14.27 -8.39 -1.71
CA HIS A 161 -14.75 -7.03 -1.88
C HIS A 161 -14.06 -6.31 -3.05
N SER A 162 -12.74 -6.51 -3.20
CA SER A 162 -11.98 -5.96 -4.33
C SER A 162 -12.45 -6.53 -5.67
N ILE A 163 -12.74 -7.83 -5.75
CA ILE A 163 -13.23 -8.50 -6.98
C ILE A 163 -14.59 -7.95 -7.38
N GLU A 164 -15.51 -7.77 -6.42
CA GLU A 164 -16.86 -7.26 -6.68
C GLU A 164 -16.83 -5.81 -7.17
N ASN A 165 -16.11 -4.93 -6.46
CA ASN A 165 -16.08 -3.51 -6.78
C ASN A 165 -15.34 -3.18 -8.08
N ASN A 166 -14.35 -4.00 -8.46
CA ASN A 166 -13.52 -3.77 -9.64
C ASN A 166 -13.82 -4.76 -10.77
N LYS A 167 -15.00 -5.42 -10.73
CA LYS A 167 -15.36 -6.47 -11.67
C LYS A 167 -15.21 -6.06 -13.13
N GLU A 168 -15.70 -4.88 -13.50
CA GLU A 168 -15.60 -4.36 -14.88
C GLU A 168 -14.14 -4.27 -15.35
N VAL A 169 -13.26 -3.75 -14.49
CA VAL A 169 -11.82 -3.61 -14.80
C VAL A 169 -11.17 -4.98 -14.94
N PHE A 170 -11.45 -5.92 -14.05
CA PHE A 170 -10.89 -7.26 -14.13
C PHE A 170 -11.39 -8.03 -15.36
N ASP A 171 -12.68 -7.95 -15.67
CA ASP A 171 -13.26 -8.56 -16.88
C ASP A 171 -12.63 -7.95 -18.15
N PHE A 172 -12.43 -6.63 -18.18
CA PHE A 172 -11.75 -5.94 -19.28
C PHE A 172 -10.31 -6.43 -19.44
N LEU A 173 -9.51 -6.41 -18.37
CA LEU A 173 -8.09 -6.83 -18.42
C LEU A 173 -7.95 -8.30 -18.82
N GLU A 174 -8.77 -9.20 -18.27
CA GLU A 174 -8.75 -10.62 -18.64
C GLU A 174 -9.12 -10.81 -20.12
N SER A 175 -10.16 -10.11 -20.61
CA SER A 175 -10.60 -10.22 -22.00
C SER A 175 -9.57 -9.65 -22.99
N ALA A 176 -8.94 -8.53 -22.63
CA ALA A 176 -7.86 -7.92 -23.41
C ALA A 176 -6.63 -8.84 -23.45
N ALA A 177 -6.22 -9.37 -22.31
CA ALA A 177 -5.09 -10.29 -22.20
C ALA A 177 -5.31 -11.53 -23.08
N ARG A 178 -6.51 -12.12 -23.01
CA ARG A 178 -6.91 -13.25 -23.86
C ARG A 178 -6.89 -12.90 -25.36
N LYS A 179 -7.35 -11.70 -25.73
CA LYS A 179 -7.39 -11.25 -27.13
C LYS A 179 -5.99 -11.04 -27.70
N TYR A 180 -5.07 -10.48 -26.92
CA TYR A 180 -3.74 -10.08 -27.37
C TYR A 180 -2.63 -11.08 -27.01
N GLY A 181 -2.97 -12.21 -26.38
CA GLY A 181 -2.00 -13.26 -26.04
C GLY A 181 -1.08 -12.91 -24.87
N ILE A 182 -1.59 -12.13 -23.91
CA ILE A 182 -0.86 -11.70 -22.71
C ILE A 182 -1.24 -12.63 -21.55
N GLU A 183 -0.27 -13.05 -20.75
CA GLU A 183 -0.54 -13.79 -19.51
C GLU A 183 -1.20 -12.89 -18.46
N PHE A 184 -2.22 -13.40 -17.77
CA PHE A 184 -3.00 -12.64 -16.79
C PHE A 184 -2.91 -13.25 -15.40
N TRP A 185 -2.31 -12.51 -14.48
CA TRP A 185 -2.28 -12.84 -13.05
C TRP A 185 -3.55 -12.32 -12.37
N ARG A 186 -4.35 -13.22 -11.80
CA ARG A 186 -5.65 -12.89 -11.20
C ARG A 186 -5.49 -12.09 -9.90
N PRO A 187 -6.52 -11.33 -9.48
CA PRO A 187 -6.54 -10.68 -8.18
C PRO A 187 -6.23 -11.67 -7.04
N GLY A 188 -5.37 -11.26 -6.10
CA GLY A 188 -4.92 -12.09 -4.97
C GLY A 188 -3.68 -12.95 -5.24
N SER A 189 -3.20 -13.00 -6.49
CA SER A 189 -1.98 -13.74 -6.84
C SER A 189 -0.71 -13.20 -6.18
N GLY A 190 -0.63 -11.89 -5.99
CA GLY A 190 0.54 -11.23 -5.43
C GLY A 190 0.78 -9.83 -5.99
N ILE A 191 1.77 -9.16 -5.42
CA ILE A 191 2.26 -7.88 -5.87
C ILE A 191 3.22 -8.10 -7.05
N ILE A 192 3.06 -7.28 -8.09
CA ILE A 192 3.75 -7.45 -9.39
C ILE A 192 5.25 -7.68 -9.26
N HIS A 193 5.98 -6.89 -8.48
CA HIS A 193 7.45 -7.05 -8.39
C HIS A 193 7.89 -8.34 -7.71
N GLN A 194 7.08 -8.89 -6.80
CA GLN A 194 7.34 -10.19 -6.18
C GLN A 194 7.06 -11.33 -7.17
N ILE A 195 5.91 -11.29 -7.85
CA ILE A 195 5.57 -12.27 -8.91
C ILE A 195 6.63 -12.26 -10.00
N VAL A 196 7.04 -11.06 -10.44
CA VAL A 196 8.11 -10.87 -11.41
C VAL A 196 9.39 -11.49 -10.89
N LEU A 197 9.88 -11.14 -9.70
CA LEU A 197 11.12 -11.72 -9.16
C LEU A 197 11.06 -13.26 -9.07
N GLU A 198 9.93 -13.82 -8.64
CA GLU A 198 9.71 -15.27 -8.47
C GLU A 198 9.60 -16.05 -9.79
N ASN A 199 9.00 -15.46 -10.83
CA ASN A 199 8.60 -16.19 -12.03
C ASN A 199 9.25 -15.66 -13.32
N TYR A 200 9.33 -14.35 -13.49
CA TYR A 200 9.61 -13.72 -14.79
C TYR A 200 10.92 -12.97 -14.86
N ALA A 201 11.14 -12.11 -13.88
CA ALA A 201 12.09 -11.01 -13.90
C ALA A 201 12.12 -10.38 -15.31
N ALA A 202 11.12 -9.51 -15.57
CA ALA A 202 10.90 -8.44 -16.58
C ALA A 202 9.46 -7.86 -16.36
N PRO A 203 9.06 -6.60 -16.73
CA PRO A 203 9.09 -5.33 -15.97
C PRO A 203 7.75 -4.63 -15.50
N ASP A 204 7.79 -3.65 -14.54
CA ASP A 204 6.78 -2.57 -14.13
C ASP A 204 7.33 -1.59 -13.04
N SER A 205 7.03 -0.27 -13.02
CA SER A 205 7.38 0.84 -12.07
C SER A 205 8.48 0.67 -11.00
N HIS A 206 8.29 -0.07 -9.88
CA HIS A 206 9.42 -0.57 -9.05
C HIS A 206 10.15 -1.74 -9.74
N THR A 207 10.25 -1.64 -11.06
CA THR A 207 10.89 -2.59 -11.97
C THR A 207 12.31 -2.86 -11.52
N PRO A 208 13.05 -1.85 -11.03
CA PRO A 208 14.39 -2.06 -10.53
C PRO A 208 14.51 -3.19 -9.50
N ASN A 209 13.44 -3.61 -8.81
CA ASN A 209 13.45 -4.81 -7.96
C ASN A 209 14.07 -6.05 -8.63
N ALA A 210 13.80 -6.26 -9.93
CA ALA A 210 14.37 -7.38 -10.69
C ALA A 210 15.89 -7.27 -10.90
N GLY A 211 16.49 -6.09 -10.67
CA GLY A 211 17.94 -5.90 -10.60
C GLY A 211 18.61 -6.74 -9.53
N GLY A 212 17.88 -7.13 -8.47
CA GLY A 212 18.35 -8.12 -7.48
C GLY A 212 18.65 -9.52 -8.06
N LEU A 213 18.20 -9.79 -9.29
CA LEU A 213 18.51 -11.00 -10.08
C LEU A 213 19.46 -10.71 -11.25
N GLY A 214 20.18 -9.59 -11.20
CA GLY A 214 21.19 -9.19 -12.19
C GLY A 214 20.65 -8.61 -13.49
N MET A 215 19.41 -8.12 -13.47
CA MET A 215 18.74 -7.59 -14.66
C MET A 215 18.77 -6.07 -14.75
N LEU A 216 18.86 -5.56 -15.97
CA LEU A 216 18.53 -4.17 -16.28
C LEU A 216 17.02 -4.03 -16.45
N ALA A 217 16.36 -3.55 -15.40
CA ALA A 217 14.92 -3.59 -15.29
C ALA A 217 14.39 -2.17 -15.01
N ILE A 218 13.75 -1.54 -16.00
CA ILE A 218 13.42 -0.09 -15.99
C ILE A 218 11.91 0.13 -15.96
N GLY A 219 11.45 1.06 -15.14
CA GLY A 219 10.05 1.51 -15.10
C GLY A 219 9.75 2.47 -16.25
N VAL A 220 8.63 2.26 -16.94
CA VAL A 220 8.23 3.07 -18.10
C VAL A 220 6.75 3.44 -18.03
N GLY A 221 6.34 4.44 -18.81
CA GLY A 221 4.93 4.79 -18.97
C GLY A 221 4.18 3.77 -19.84
N GLY A 222 2.85 3.79 -19.80
CA GLY A 222 2.02 2.88 -20.59
C GLY A 222 2.23 2.98 -22.11
N ALA A 223 2.61 4.17 -22.62
CA ALA A 223 2.91 4.35 -24.05
C ALA A 223 4.18 3.60 -24.46
N ASP A 224 5.27 3.76 -23.72
CA ASP A 224 6.53 3.05 -23.96
C ASP A 224 6.37 1.52 -23.86
N ALA A 225 5.51 1.06 -22.93
CA ALA A 225 5.16 -0.35 -22.85
C ALA A 225 4.43 -0.85 -24.12
N VAL A 226 3.57 -0.02 -24.72
CA VAL A 226 2.91 -0.33 -26.01
C VAL A 226 3.94 -0.38 -27.14
N ASP A 227 4.93 0.51 -27.15
CA ASP A 227 6.00 0.47 -28.15
C ASP A 227 6.74 -0.87 -28.08
N ALA A 228 7.14 -1.29 -26.88
CA ALA A 228 7.78 -2.60 -26.68
C ALA A 228 6.86 -3.77 -27.11
N MET A 229 5.57 -3.73 -26.76
CA MET A 229 4.60 -4.78 -27.15
C MET A 229 4.35 -4.84 -28.67
N THR A 230 4.50 -3.72 -29.38
CA THR A 230 4.30 -3.64 -30.83
C THR A 230 5.58 -3.89 -31.63
N GLY A 231 6.70 -4.18 -30.95
CA GLY A 231 8.01 -4.37 -31.57
C GLY A 231 8.64 -3.06 -32.04
N THR A 232 8.12 -1.92 -31.60
CA THR A 232 8.71 -0.61 -31.83
C THR A 232 9.93 -0.46 -30.92
N PRO A 233 11.10 -0.05 -31.45
CA PRO A 233 12.27 0.17 -30.60
C PRO A 233 11.97 1.20 -29.51
N TRP A 234 12.18 0.82 -28.26
CA TRP A 234 12.06 1.72 -27.13
C TRP A 234 13.32 2.60 -27.01
N GLU A 235 13.12 3.91 -26.89
CA GLU A 235 14.21 4.87 -26.75
C GLU A 235 14.50 5.17 -25.28
N LEU A 236 15.79 5.13 -24.92
CA LEU A 236 16.27 5.52 -23.60
C LEU A 236 17.46 6.47 -23.77
N LYS A 237 17.41 7.61 -23.07
CA LYS A 237 18.57 8.49 -22.96
C LYS A 237 19.70 7.71 -22.27
N ALA A 238 20.87 7.64 -22.91
CA ALA A 238 22.04 6.96 -22.35
C ALA A 238 22.31 7.45 -20.91
N PRO A 239 22.18 6.57 -19.90
CA PRO A 239 22.33 6.93 -18.50
C PRO A 239 23.81 7.05 -18.14
N GLN A 240 24.11 7.89 -17.15
CA GLN A 240 25.39 7.81 -16.44
C GLN A 240 25.38 6.61 -15.51
N ILE A 241 26.55 6.05 -15.18
CA ILE A 241 26.67 4.90 -14.28
C ILE A 241 27.35 5.34 -12.98
N VAL A 242 26.65 5.19 -11.86
CA VAL A 242 27.21 5.39 -10.52
C VAL A 242 27.58 4.02 -9.96
N GLY A 243 28.87 3.79 -9.74
CA GLY A 243 29.38 2.59 -9.12
C GLY A 243 29.21 2.64 -7.60
N ILE A 244 28.40 1.76 -7.02
CA ILE A 244 28.27 1.63 -5.57
C ILE A 244 29.18 0.49 -5.10
N HIS A 245 30.35 0.85 -4.58
CA HIS A 245 31.35 -0.12 -4.15
C HIS A 245 31.09 -0.58 -2.71
N LEU A 246 30.67 -1.83 -2.57
CA LEU A 246 30.33 -2.44 -1.28
C LEU A 246 31.52 -3.22 -0.72
N THR A 247 31.95 -2.86 0.48
CA THR A 247 32.99 -3.57 1.25
C THR A 247 32.45 -4.00 2.62
N GLY A 248 33.20 -4.84 3.34
CA GLY A 248 32.75 -5.34 4.65
C GLY A 248 31.57 -6.29 4.57
N LYS A 249 30.85 -6.47 5.68
CA LYS A 249 29.65 -7.32 5.79
C LYS A 249 28.66 -6.70 6.76
N LEU A 250 27.36 -6.79 6.44
CA LEU A 250 26.30 -6.44 7.39
C LEU A 250 26.38 -7.34 8.63
N SER A 251 26.07 -6.78 9.80
CA SER A 251 26.12 -7.51 11.06
C SER A 251 25.07 -7.04 12.06
N GLY A 252 24.73 -7.90 13.03
CA GLY A 252 23.75 -7.60 14.05
C GLY A 252 22.35 -7.41 13.46
N TRP A 253 21.78 -6.23 13.66
CA TRP A 253 20.43 -5.87 13.20
C TRP A 253 20.40 -5.19 11.84
N ALA A 254 21.56 -4.88 11.25
CA ALA A 254 21.63 -4.23 9.95
C ALA A 254 21.25 -5.22 8.84
N THR A 255 20.43 -4.75 7.90
CA THR A 255 19.82 -5.53 6.82
C THR A 255 20.11 -4.88 5.45
N PRO A 256 19.86 -5.59 4.33
CA PRO A 256 19.96 -5.00 2.99
C PRO A 256 19.15 -3.71 2.84
N LYS A 257 18.04 -3.59 3.59
CA LYS A 257 17.25 -2.38 3.65
C LYS A 257 18.04 -1.18 4.17
N ASP A 258 18.82 -1.35 5.23
CA ASP A 258 19.58 -0.26 5.84
C ASP A 258 20.63 0.30 4.88
N LEU A 259 21.18 -0.53 3.99
CA LEU A 259 22.07 -0.09 2.92
C LEU A 259 21.38 0.89 1.98
N ILE A 260 20.20 0.57 1.46
CA ILE A 260 19.51 1.46 0.52
C ILE A 260 18.94 2.71 1.22
N LEU A 261 18.51 2.60 2.48
CA LEU A 261 18.12 3.77 3.28
C LEU A 261 19.28 4.73 3.51
N HIS A 262 20.47 4.19 3.81
CA HIS A 262 21.70 4.95 3.96
C HIS A 262 22.11 5.62 2.64
N LEU A 263 22.02 4.88 1.53
CA LEU A 263 22.33 5.41 0.21
C LEU A 263 21.33 6.49 -0.22
N ALA A 264 20.05 6.33 0.06
CA ALA A 264 19.03 7.35 -0.18
C ALA A 264 19.33 8.64 0.59
N GLY A 265 19.81 8.54 1.83
CA GLY A 265 20.29 9.70 2.59
C GLY A 265 21.49 10.42 1.99
N LYS A 266 22.39 9.69 1.29
CA LYS A 266 23.53 10.27 0.59
C LYS A 266 23.15 10.90 -0.75
N LEU A 267 22.33 10.21 -1.54
CA LEU A 267 21.97 10.62 -2.90
C LEU A 267 20.84 11.65 -2.91
N THR A 268 19.98 11.68 -1.89
CA THR A 268 18.69 12.38 -1.90
C THR A 268 17.73 11.85 -2.95
N VAL A 269 16.47 12.31 -2.94
CA VAL A 269 15.45 11.90 -3.93
C VAL A 269 15.77 12.26 -5.40
N LYS A 270 16.86 13.00 -5.67
CA LYS A 270 17.26 13.42 -7.01
C LYS A 270 18.61 12.88 -7.47
N GLY A 271 19.41 12.28 -6.58
CA GLY A 271 20.80 11.94 -6.88
C GLY A 271 20.98 10.85 -7.93
N GLY A 272 19.94 10.04 -8.18
CA GLY A 272 19.92 9.01 -9.22
C GLY A 272 19.35 9.47 -10.56
N THR A 273 18.81 10.69 -10.69
CA THR A 273 18.09 11.12 -11.91
C THR A 273 18.98 11.02 -13.16
N GLY A 274 18.56 10.19 -14.13
CA GLY A 274 19.30 9.95 -15.37
C GLY A 274 20.53 9.06 -15.21
N ARG A 275 20.60 8.31 -14.10
CA ARG A 275 21.72 7.43 -13.75
C ARG A 275 21.24 6.01 -13.47
N ILE A 276 22.09 5.03 -13.77
CA ILE A 276 21.96 3.65 -13.28
C ILE A 276 22.89 3.50 -12.06
N LEU A 277 22.38 2.88 -11.00
CA LEU A 277 23.19 2.49 -9.85
C LEU A 277 23.67 1.06 -10.07
N GLU A 278 24.97 0.89 -10.31
CA GLU A 278 25.58 -0.42 -10.46
C GLU A 278 26.38 -0.76 -9.20
N TYR A 279 25.98 -1.83 -8.51
CA TYR A 279 26.62 -2.23 -7.26
C TYR A 279 27.71 -3.26 -7.54
N PHE A 280 28.88 -3.08 -6.93
CA PHE A 280 30.01 -3.99 -7.11
C PHE A 280 30.84 -4.12 -5.83
N GLY A 281 31.85 -5.00 -5.86
CA GLY A 281 32.74 -5.23 -4.73
C GLY A 281 32.36 -6.45 -3.88
N PRO A 282 33.24 -6.83 -2.93
CA PRO A 282 33.10 -8.06 -2.14
C PRO A 282 31.85 -8.09 -1.25
N GLY A 283 31.29 -6.93 -0.90
CA GLY A 283 30.07 -6.81 -0.11
C GLY A 283 28.84 -7.37 -0.83
N VAL A 284 28.78 -7.30 -2.17
CA VAL A 284 27.65 -7.83 -2.96
C VAL A 284 27.47 -9.33 -2.76
N ALA A 285 28.57 -10.09 -2.79
CA ALA A 285 28.55 -11.55 -2.67
C ALA A 285 28.06 -12.05 -1.29
N SER A 286 27.98 -11.17 -0.29
CA SER A 286 27.49 -11.50 1.05
C SER A 286 25.98 -11.34 1.22
N GLN A 287 25.27 -10.86 0.19
CA GLN A 287 23.84 -10.58 0.24
C GLN A 287 23.02 -11.71 -0.38
N SER A 288 21.79 -11.90 0.13
CA SER A 288 20.80 -12.77 -0.48
C SER A 288 20.24 -12.15 -1.75
N CYS A 289 19.70 -12.97 -2.66
CA CYS A 289 19.07 -12.47 -3.88
C CYS A 289 17.88 -11.52 -3.58
N THR A 290 17.09 -11.86 -2.57
CA THR A 290 15.94 -11.07 -2.12
C THR A 290 16.37 -9.78 -1.44
N GLY A 291 17.47 -9.79 -0.68
CA GLY A 291 18.07 -8.57 -0.13
C GLY A 291 18.61 -7.62 -1.21
N LEU A 292 19.24 -8.17 -2.26
CA LEU A 292 19.63 -7.37 -3.43
C LEU A 292 18.41 -6.78 -4.15
N ALA A 293 17.30 -7.51 -4.22
CA ALA A 293 16.05 -7.00 -4.78
C ALA A 293 15.48 -5.84 -3.95
N THR A 294 15.50 -5.92 -2.61
CA THR A 294 15.15 -4.80 -1.72
C THR A 294 15.97 -3.55 -2.03
N ILE A 295 17.29 -3.69 -2.18
CA ILE A 295 18.18 -2.56 -2.50
C ILE A 295 17.86 -1.99 -3.88
N ALA A 296 17.66 -2.86 -4.87
CA ALA A 296 17.38 -2.45 -6.23
C ALA A 296 16.04 -1.70 -6.34
N ASN A 297 15.02 -2.22 -5.66
CA ASN A 297 13.67 -1.67 -5.57
C ASN A 297 13.68 -0.22 -5.11
N MET A 298 14.32 0.05 -3.96
CA MET A 298 14.36 1.40 -3.40
C MET A 298 15.31 2.37 -4.13
N GLY A 299 15.99 1.91 -5.18
CA GLY A 299 16.71 2.79 -6.09
C GLY A 299 15.78 3.75 -6.85
N ALA A 300 14.49 3.41 -6.96
CA ALA A 300 13.49 4.29 -7.56
C ALA A 300 13.30 5.59 -6.75
N GLU A 301 13.41 5.54 -5.43
CA GLU A 301 13.20 6.64 -4.49
C GLU A 301 14.28 7.73 -4.59
N VAL A 302 15.46 7.39 -5.14
CA VAL A 302 16.52 8.38 -5.46
C VAL A 302 16.44 8.88 -6.91
N GLY A 303 15.43 8.44 -7.66
CA GLY A 303 15.21 8.80 -9.06
C GLY A 303 16.11 8.05 -10.05
N ALA A 304 16.73 6.93 -9.65
CA ALA A 304 17.55 6.14 -10.56
C ALA A 304 16.73 5.57 -11.71
N THR A 305 17.32 5.52 -12.91
CA THR A 305 16.72 4.84 -14.07
C THR A 305 16.51 3.36 -13.77
N THR A 306 17.51 2.73 -13.16
CA THR A 306 17.40 1.40 -12.54
C THR A 306 18.60 1.17 -11.61
N SER A 307 18.58 0.05 -10.89
CA SER A 307 19.66 -0.46 -10.07
C SER A 307 19.97 -1.89 -10.49
N THR A 308 21.23 -2.28 -10.54
CA THR A 308 21.63 -3.64 -10.95
C THR A 308 22.85 -4.15 -10.19
N PHE A 309 23.00 -5.47 -10.17
CA PHE A 309 24.06 -6.21 -9.49
C PHE A 309 24.69 -7.22 -10.45
N PRO A 310 25.98 -7.57 -10.29
CA PRO A 310 26.56 -8.70 -11.01
C PRO A 310 25.87 -10.00 -10.61
N TYR A 311 25.83 -10.98 -11.52
CA TYR A 311 25.30 -12.30 -11.23
C TYR A 311 26.07 -12.97 -10.08
N THR A 312 25.36 -13.53 -9.11
CA THR A 312 25.95 -14.15 -7.91
C THR A 312 25.43 -15.57 -7.65
N SER A 313 26.16 -16.31 -6.82
CA SER A 313 25.70 -17.64 -6.34
C SER A 313 24.36 -17.58 -5.59
N SER A 314 24.05 -16.48 -4.90
CA SER A 314 22.74 -16.27 -4.26
C SER A 314 21.62 -16.19 -5.31
N MET A 315 21.85 -15.54 -6.45
CA MET A 315 20.88 -15.50 -7.56
C MET A 315 20.72 -16.88 -8.20
N GLN A 316 21.81 -17.62 -8.39
CA GLN A 316 21.78 -19.01 -8.85
C GLN A 316 20.92 -19.89 -7.93
N ALA A 317 21.17 -19.83 -6.61
CA ALA A 317 20.40 -20.58 -5.61
C ALA A 317 18.92 -20.20 -5.62
N TYR A 318 18.60 -18.91 -5.77
CA TYR A 318 17.24 -18.41 -5.86
C TYR A 318 16.51 -18.91 -7.13
N LEU A 319 17.18 -18.88 -8.28
CA LEU A 319 16.65 -19.45 -9.53
C LEU A 319 16.33 -20.95 -9.36
N HIS A 320 17.20 -21.72 -8.71
CA HIS A 320 16.91 -23.11 -8.39
C HIS A 320 15.72 -23.29 -7.43
N ALA A 321 15.68 -22.52 -6.34
CA ALA A 321 14.61 -22.57 -5.35
C ALA A 321 13.23 -22.24 -5.94
N THR A 322 13.21 -21.40 -6.98
CA THR A 322 12.00 -21.00 -7.72
C THR A 322 11.74 -21.87 -8.97
N GLY A 323 12.40 -23.03 -9.09
CA GLY A 323 12.15 -23.98 -10.18
C GLY A 323 12.76 -23.61 -11.53
N ARG A 324 13.57 -22.55 -11.60
CA ARG A 324 14.20 -22.00 -12.81
C ARG A 324 15.64 -22.50 -13.01
N GLY A 325 15.91 -23.75 -12.65
CA GLY A 325 17.23 -24.37 -12.83
C GLY A 325 17.81 -24.33 -14.26
N PRO A 326 17.01 -24.44 -15.34
CA PRO A 326 17.52 -24.21 -16.70
C PRO A 326 18.03 -22.79 -16.93
N VAL A 327 17.38 -21.77 -16.36
CA VAL A 327 17.83 -20.37 -16.44
C VAL A 327 19.14 -20.17 -15.69
N ALA A 328 19.25 -20.76 -14.49
CA ALA A 328 20.50 -20.74 -13.71
C ALA A 328 21.67 -21.31 -14.52
N ARG A 329 21.50 -22.46 -15.19
CA ARG A 329 22.55 -23.04 -16.05
C ARG A 329 22.94 -22.13 -17.20
N ALA A 330 21.97 -21.53 -17.89
CA ALA A 330 22.26 -20.59 -18.98
C ALA A 330 22.99 -19.34 -18.48
N ALA A 331 22.61 -18.83 -17.30
CA ALA A 331 23.31 -17.72 -16.65
C ALA A 331 24.75 -18.11 -16.26
N ASP A 332 24.97 -19.32 -15.74
CA ASP A 332 26.30 -19.83 -15.42
C ASP A 332 27.19 -19.93 -16.69
N GLU A 333 26.63 -20.42 -17.80
CA GLU A 333 27.32 -20.49 -19.10
C GLU A 333 27.67 -19.10 -19.66
N ALA A 334 26.77 -18.13 -19.52
CA ALA A 334 27.01 -16.74 -19.92
C ALA A 334 28.05 -16.06 -19.02
N ALA A 335 27.96 -16.28 -17.70
CA ALA A 335 28.92 -15.76 -16.73
C ALA A 335 30.33 -16.33 -16.95
N ALA A 336 30.44 -17.62 -17.28
CA ALA A 336 31.71 -18.25 -17.62
C ALA A 336 32.37 -17.67 -18.88
N GLN A 337 31.59 -17.03 -19.75
CA GLN A 337 32.07 -16.32 -20.94
C GLN A 337 32.42 -14.84 -20.67
N GLY A 338 32.27 -14.38 -19.42
CA GLY A 338 32.55 -13.00 -19.02
C GLY A 338 31.35 -12.05 -19.11
N PHE A 339 30.14 -12.54 -19.37
CA PHE A 339 28.93 -11.73 -19.32
C PHE A 339 28.35 -11.67 -17.89
N LEU A 340 27.33 -10.84 -17.67
CA LEU A 340 26.60 -10.71 -16.39
C LEU A 340 27.43 -10.16 -15.21
N SER A 341 28.57 -9.56 -15.50
CA SER A 341 29.37 -8.76 -14.58
C SER A 341 30.01 -7.60 -15.34
N ALA A 342 30.35 -6.53 -14.64
CA ALA A 342 31.14 -5.45 -15.21
C ALA A 342 32.50 -5.98 -15.71
N ASP A 343 32.98 -5.39 -16.81
CA ASP A 343 34.32 -5.66 -17.31
C ASP A 343 35.38 -5.24 -16.28
N LYS A 344 36.52 -5.94 -16.28
CA LYS A 344 37.65 -5.56 -15.44
C LYS A 344 38.13 -4.15 -15.82
N GLY A 345 38.04 -3.22 -14.86
CA GLY A 345 38.43 -1.83 -15.08
C GLY A 345 37.36 -1.00 -15.79
N ALA A 346 36.10 -1.45 -15.76
CA ALA A 346 34.96 -0.62 -16.16
C ALA A 346 35.02 0.75 -15.48
N GLU A 347 34.78 1.80 -16.26
CA GLU A 347 34.77 3.17 -15.79
C GLU A 347 33.36 3.54 -15.33
N TYR A 348 33.28 4.16 -14.15
CA TYR A 348 32.05 4.71 -13.60
C TYR A 348 32.12 6.23 -13.63
N ASP A 349 31.02 6.91 -13.95
CA ASP A 349 30.94 8.39 -13.91
C ASP A 349 31.18 8.92 -12.49
N GLU A 350 30.75 8.15 -11.49
CA GLU A 350 30.93 8.44 -10.07
C GLU A 350 31.05 7.12 -9.29
N VAL A 351 31.86 7.10 -8.23
CA VAL A 351 31.97 5.94 -7.33
C VAL A 351 31.62 6.35 -5.91
N ILE A 352 30.70 5.61 -5.29
CA ILE A 352 30.31 5.76 -3.89
C ILE A 352 30.77 4.52 -3.13
N GLU A 353 31.66 4.74 -2.17
CA GLU A 353 32.20 3.71 -1.28
C GLU A 353 31.29 3.52 -0.06
N ILE A 354 30.88 2.28 0.21
CA ILE A 354 30.10 1.92 1.39
C ILE A 354 30.72 0.71 2.10
N ASN A 355 31.05 0.90 3.38
CA ASN A 355 31.48 -0.18 4.27
C ASN A 355 30.25 -0.73 5.01
N LEU A 356 29.80 -1.93 4.63
CA LEU A 356 28.64 -2.59 5.23
C LEU A 356 28.83 -2.87 6.72
N SER A 357 30.08 -3.01 7.20
CA SER A 357 30.38 -3.26 8.61
C SER A 357 30.14 -2.04 9.50
N GLU A 358 30.03 -0.85 8.92
CA GLU A 358 29.76 0.41 9.63
C GLU A 358 28.28 0.80 9.60
N LEU A 359 27.46 0.05 8.85
CA LEU A 359 26.02 0.31 8.80
C LEU A 359 25.34 -0.17 10.08
N GLU A 360 24.42 0.66 10.56
CA GLU A 360 23.49 0.34 11.64
C GLU A 360 22.05 0.45 11.13
N PRO A 361 21.05 -0.13 11.82
CA PRO A 361 19.65 0.03 11.49
C PRO A 361 19.29 1.50 11.29
N THR A 362 18.57 1.82 10.23
CA THR A 362 18.26 3.18 9.79
C THR A 362 16.77 3.33 9.53
N ILE A 363 16.23 4.50 9.86
CA ILE A 363 14.84 4.87 9.61
C ILE A 363 14.83 6.14 8.77
N ASN A 364 14.06 6.13 7.66
CA ASN A 364 13.90 7.30 6.80
C ASN A 364 12.49 7.88 6.94
N GLY A 365 12.37 9.20 6.84
CA GLY A 365 11.11 9.92 6.98
C GLY A 365 11.25 11.13 7.89
N PRO A 366 10.16 11.85 8.20
CA PRO A 366 8.76 11.41 8.09
C PRO A 366 8.06 11.67 6.75
N PHE A 367 8.59 12.55 5.91
CA PHE A 367 7.90 13.01 4.69
C PHE A 367 8.69 12.79 3.41
N THR A 368 9.94 12.36 3.51
CA THR A 368 10.78 12.03 2.36
C THR A 368 11.57 10.76 2.63
N PRO A 369 11.75 9.89 1.63
CA PRO A 369 12.48 8.63 1.78
C PRO A 369 13.99 8.83 1.87
N ASP A 370 14.51 10.05 1.72
CA ASP A 370 15.93 10.38 1.84
C ASP A 370 16.31 11.02 3.19
N LEU A 371 15.36 11.26 4.10
CA LEU A 371 15.67 11.78 5.42
C LEU A 371 16.15 10.65 6.34
N ALA A 372 17.36 10.17 6.08
CA ALA A 372 17.93 9.02 6.75
C ALA A 372 18.43 9.35 8.16
N THR A 373 17.91 8.61 9.15
CA THR A 373 18.28 8.75 10.55
C THR A 373 18.67 7.39 11.12
N PRO A 374 19.93 7.20 11.57
CA PRO A 374 20.31 5.98 12.25
C PRO A 374 19.43 5.75 13.48
N LEU A 375 19.02 4.52 13.71
CA LEU A 375 18.07 4.14 14.75
C LEU A 375 18.56 4.57 16.14
N SER A 376 19.87 4.50 16.38
CA SER A 376 20.51 4.97 17.62
C SER A 376 20.29 6.47 17.92
N LYS A 377 19.99 7.27 16.90
CA LYS A 377 19.75 8.72 17.00
C LYS A 377 18.28 9.11 16.81
N PHE A 378 17.44 8.17 16.39
CA PHE A 378 16.06 8.47 15.96
C PHE A 378 15.22 9.07 17.09
N GLY A 379 15.28 8.53 18.31
CA GLY A 379 14.51 9.06 19.44
C GLY A 379 14.86 10.50 19.80
N ASP A 380 16.15 10.85 19.79
CA ASP A 380 16.60 12.23 20.04
C ASP A 380 16.23 13.17 18.89
N PHE A 381 16.28 12.65 17.66
CA PHE A 381 15.87 13.38 16.47
C PHE A 381 14.38 13.73 16.50
N VAL A 382 13.49 12.77 16.79
CA VAL A 382 12.04 12.97 16.94
C VAL A 382 11.75 14.05 18.00
N LYS A 383 12.39 13.96 19.17
CA LYS A 383 12.25 14.96 20.25
C LYS A 383 12.70 16.35 19.82
N LYS A 384 13.86 16.44 19.16
CA LYS A 384 14.41 17.72 18.68
C LYS A 384 13.50 18.41 17.66
N GLN A 385 12.87 17.63 16.78
CA GLN A 385 11.95 18.14 15.76
C GLN A 385 10.55 18.46 16.31
N GLY A 386 10.25 18.05 17.55
CA GLY A 386 8.91 18.23 18.13
C GLY A 386 7.84 17.38 17.43
N TRP A 387 8.23 16.26 16.82
CA TRP A 387 7.29 15.34 16.18
C TRP A 387 6.55 14.49 17.20
N LYS A 388 5.40 13.94 16.80
CA LYS A 388 4.65 13.00 17.63
C LYS A 388 5.47 11.73 17.81
N ASP A 389 5.82 11.42 19.06
CA ASP A 389 6.47 10.18 19.48
C ASP A 389 5.41 9.10 19.82
N GLU A 390 4.45 8.91 18.90
CA GLU A 390 3.38 7.93 19.03
C GLU A 390 3.36 7.06 17.77
N LEU A 391 3.73 5.78 17.93
CA LEU A 391 3.49 4.78 16.91
C LEU A 391 2.02 4.39 16.95
N SER A 392 1.30 4.53 15.83
CA SER A 392 -0.13 4.20 15.78
C SER A 392 -0.44 2.89 15.06
N ALA A 393 0.49 2.39 14.24
CA ALA A 393 0.44 1.07 13.62
C ALA A 393 1.85 0.65 13.16
N GLY A 394 2.09 -0.66 13.10
CA GLY A 394 3.26 -1.25 12.45
C GLY A 394 2.84 -2.00 11.20
N LEU A 395 3.57 -1.84 10.09
CA LEU A 395 3.29 -2.52 8.83
C LEU A 395 4.58 -3.14 8.30
N ILE A 396 4.53 -4.43 7.99
CA ILE A 396 5.61 -5.17 7.31
C ILE A 396 5.08 -5.77 6.01
N GLY A 397 5.97 -6.11 5.09
CA GLY A 397 5.61 -6.70 3.81
C GLY A 397 5.71 -5.71 2.65
N SER A 398 4.66 -5.64 1.83
CA SER A 398 4.63 -4.90 0.54
C SER A 398 5.52 -5.54 -0.53
N CYS A 399 5.92 -4.83 -1.59
CA CYS A 399 6.79 -5.42 -2.61
C CYS A 399 8.28 -5.44 -2.23
N THR A 400 8.70 -4.60 -1.29
CA THR A 400 10.12 -4.33 -1.07
C THR A 400 10.74 -5.19 0.04
N ASN A 401 9.97 -5.55 1.08
CA ASN A 401 10.38 -6.44 2.17
C ASN A 401 9.31 -7.47 2.54
N SER A 402 8.98 -8.36 1.60
CA SER A 402 8.01 -9.44 1.82
C SER A 402 8.46 -10.81 1.33
N SER A 403 9.77 -10.99 1.16
CA SER A 403 10.34 -12.29 0.86
C SER A 403 10.19 -13.25 2.04
N TYR A 404 10.43 -14.54 1.81
CA TYR A 404 10.47 -15.52 2.88
C TYR A 404 11.55 -15.20 3.94
N GLU A 405 12.69 -14.63 3.52
CA GLU A 405 13.75 -14.16 4.43
C GLU A 405 13.26 -13.02 5.33
N ASP A 406 12.53 -12.04 4.77
CA ASP A 406 11.94 -10.95 5.56
C ASP A 406 10.93 -11.49 6.59
N MET A 407 10.01 -12.33 6.12
CA MET A 407 8.91 -12.85 6.93
C MET A 407 9.40 -13.75 8.07
N THR A 408 10.41 -14.58 7.81
CA THR A 408 11.02 -15.43 8.83
C THR A 408 11.86 -14.64 9.84
N SER A 409 12.52 -13.57 9.41
CA SER A 409 13.26 -12.66 10.30
C SER A 409 12.31 -11.99 11.30
N VAL A 410 11.16 -11.50 10.83
CA VAL A 410 10.15 -10.91 11.72
C VAL A 410 9.50 -11.96 12.62
N ALA A 411 9.26 -13.16 12.11
CA ALA A 411 8.73 -14.27 12.90
C ALA A 411 9.71 -14.72 14.00
N ASP A 412 11.02 -14.64 13.79
CA ASP A 412 12.00 -14.90 14.85
C ASP A 412 11.87 -13.90 16.00
N LEU A 413 11.75 -12.60 15.70
CA LEU A 413 11.51 -11.57 16.71
C LEU A 413 10.16 -11.76 17.41
N ALA A 414 9.11 -12.13 16.67
CA ALA A 414 7.81 -12.45 17.24
C ALA A 414 7.86 -13.62 18.22
N ARG A 415 8.61 -14.70 17.90
CA ARG A 415 8.85 -15.82 18.83
C ARG A 415 9.51 -15.35 20.12
N GLN A 416 10.53 -14.51 20.03
CA GLN A 416 11.22 -13.97 21.20
C GLN A 416 10.29 -13.09 22.04
N ALA A 417 9.50 -12.21 21.40
CA ALA A 417 8.51 -11.37 22.08
C ALA A 417 7.46 -12.22 22.80
N LYS A 418 6.91 -13.23 22.14
CA LYS A 418 5.94 -14.16 22.73
C LYS A 418 6.52 -14.91 23.93
N ALA A 419 7.76 -15.41 23.82
CA ALA A 419 8.46 -16.08 24.91
C ALA A 419 8.68 -15.16 26.12
N ALA A 420 8.81 -13.85 25.89
CA ALA A 420 8.86 -12.82 26.93
C ALA A 420 7.47 -12.37 27.44
N GLY A 421 6.37 -12.97 26.95
CA GLY A 421 5.00 -12.60 27.30
C GLY A 421 4.54 -11.28 26.69
N LEU A 422 5.16 -10.84 25.60
CA LEU A 422 4.85 -9.60 24.90
C LEU A 422 3.98 -9.85 23.68
N THR A 423 3.14 -8.86 23.37
CA THR A 423 2.35 -8.75 22.13
C THR A 423 2.53 -7.34 21.57
N ALA A 424 2.16 -7.15 20.30
CA ALA A 424 2.13 -5.84 19.67
C ALA A 424 1.27 -4.86 20.51
N LYS A 425 1.80 -3.66 20.73
CA LYS A 425 1.12 -2.58 21.47
C LYS A 425 0.19 -1.75 20.59
N VAL A 426 0.41 -1.83 19.29
CA VAL A 426 -0.32 -1.11 18.25
C VAL A 426 -0.81 -2.14 17.23
N PRO A 427 -1.83 -1.82 16.42
CA PRO A 427 -2.19 -2.64 15.26
C PRO A 427 -0.94 -2.99 14.43
N PHE A 428 -0.73 -4.28 14.22
CA PHE A 428 0.42 -4.80 13.49
C PHE A 428 -0.08 -5.56 12.27
N TYR A 429 0.33 -5.14 11.08
CA TYR A 429 -0.14 -5.70 9.82
C TYR A 429 1.00 -6.31 9.03
N CYS A 430 0.73 -7.45 8.39
CA CYS A 430 1.69 -8.19 7.59
C CYS A 430 1.13 -8.48 6.20
N THR A 431 1.82 -8.03 5.14
CA THR A 431 1.41 -8.27 3.75
C THR A 431 2.42 -9.18 3.05
N PRO A 432 2.09 -10.46 2.80
CA PRO A 432 2.91 -11.33 1.97
C PRO A 432 2.99 -10.79 0.54
N GLY A 433 4.16 -10.92 -0.09
CA GLY A 433 4.39 -10.37 -1.44
C GLY A 433 3.67 -11.13 -2.54
N SER A 434 3.42 -12.43 -2.34
CA SER A 434 2.74 -13.30 -3.31
C SER A 434 2.00 -14.44 -2.62
N GLU A 435 1.12 -15.10 -3.36
CA GLU A 435 0.47 -16.32 -2.91
C GLU A 435 1.48 -17.45 -2.65
N GLN A 436 2.58 -17.50 -3.41
CA GLN A 436 3.65 -18.45 -3.16
C GLN A 436 4.30 -18.20 -1.80
N ILE A 437 4.62 -16.95 -1.47
CA ILE A 437 5.14 -16.60 -0.14
C ILE A 437 4.12 -16.91 0.95
N ARG A 438 2.86 -16.48 0.79
CA ARG A 438 1.79 -16.75 1.77
C ARG A 438 1.63 -18.24 2.04
N ALA A 439 1.57 -19.06 0.99
CA ALA A 439 1.47 -20.52 1.12
C ALA A 439 2.71 -21.14 1.79
N THR A 440 3.91 -20.62 1.50
CA THR A 440 5.16 -21.08 2.11
C THR A 440 5.24 -20.70 3.59
N MET A 441 4.84 -19.49 3.93
CA MET A 441 4.70 -19.03 5.32
C MET A 441 3.74 -19.90 6.12
N GLU A 442 2.59 -20.23 5.53
CA GLU A 442 1.58 -21.08 6.16
C GLU A 442 2.13 -22.49 6.42
N ARG A 443 2.73 -23.11 5.40
CA ARG A 443 3.34 -24.44 5.47
C ARG A 443 4.39 -24.53 6.59
N ASP A 444 5.20 -23.48 6.75
CA ASP A 444 6.32 -23.46 7.69
C ASP A 444 5.96 -22.87 9.06
N GLY A 445 4.67 -22.56 9.30
CA GLY A 445 4.18 -22.06 10.58
C GLY A 445 4.62 -20.62 10.89
N VAL A 446 4.96 -19.82 9.87
CA VAL A 446 5.32 -18.40 10.04
C VAL A 446 4.07 -17.56 10.37
N THR A 447 2.96 -17.80 9.67
CA THR A 447 1.67 -17.11 9.91
C THR A 447 1.24 -17.17 11.38
N PRO A 448 1.06 -18.35 12.00
CA PRO A 448 0.59 -18.43 13.38
C PRO A 448 1.53 -17.77 14.38
N ILE A 449 2.84 -17.73 14.11
CA ILE A 449 3.82 -17.06 14.98
C ILE A 449 3.63 -15.54 14.98
N LEU A 450 3.34 -14.96 13.82
CA LEU A 450 3.04 -13.53 13.70
C LEU A 450 1.70 -13.20 14.35
N GLU A 451 0.68 -14.04 14.13
CA GLU A 451 -0.63 -13.89 14.77
C GLU A 451 -0.56 -14.03 16.31
N ASP A 452 0.36 -14.86 16.81
CA ASP A 452 0.58 -15.09 18.24
C ASP A 452 1.00 -13.83 19.02
N VAL A 453 1.60 -12.86 18.32
CA VAL A 453 1.95 -11.54 18.86
C VAL A 453 0.96 -10.45 18.45
N GLY A 454 -0.16 -10.81 17.82
CA GLY A 454 -1.23 -9.90 17.42
C GLY A 454 -1.08 -9.28 16.03
N ALA A 455 -0.26 -9.87 15.15
CA ALA A 455 -0.23 -9.45 13.75
C ALA A 455 -1.51 -9.86 13.01
N VAL A 456 -1.94 -9.04 12.05
CA VAL A 456 -3.01 -9.35 11.10
C VAL A 456 -2.40 -9.52 9.71
N VAL A 457 -2.54 -10.72 9.15
CA VAL A 457 -2.09 -10.99 7.78
C VAL A 457 -3.12 -10.47 6.77
N LEU A 458 -2.68 -9.55 5.92
CA LEU A 458 -3.47 -8.92 4.87
C LEU A 458 -3.41 -9.71 3.55
N ALA A 459 -4.26 -9.34 2.59
CA ALA A 459 -4.22 -9.91 1.26
C ALA A 459 -2.88 -9.64 0.56
N ASN A 460 -2.47 -10.53 -0.37
CA ASN A 460 -1.25 -10.40 -1.17
C ASN A 460 -1.39 -9.30 -2.24
N ALA A 461 -1.48 -8.05 -1.81
CA ALA A 461 -1.71 -6.86 -2.63
C ALA A 461 -0.99 -5.65 -2.04
N CYS A 462 -0.80 -4.58 -2.83
CA CYS A 462 -0.09 -3.38 -2.36
C CYS A 462 -0.70 -2.76 -1.10
N GLY A 463 -2.04 -2.74 -1.01
CA GLY A 463 -2.78 -2.33 0.18
C GLY A 463 -2.30 -1.00 0.77
N PRO A 464 -1.91 -0.95 2.06
CA PRO A 464 -1.45 0.27 2.72
C PRO A 464 -0.29 0.99 2.02
N CYS A 465 0.56 0.29 1.27
CA CYS A 465 1.73 0.88 0.59
C CYS A 465 1.34 2.00 -0.39
N ILE A 466 0.19 1.87 -1.06
CA ILE A 466 -0.32 2.85 -2.02
C ILE A 466 -1.49 3.65 -1.45
N GLY A 467 -1.68 3.63 -0.13
CA GLY A 467 -2.80 4.28 0.54
C GLY A 467 -4.14 3.56 0.40
N GLN A 468 -4.18 2.34 -0.14
CA GLN A 468 -5.37 1.48 -0.13
C GLN A 468 -5.55 0.84 1.25
N TRP A 469 -5.86 1.66 2.24
CA TRP A 469 -6.09 1.23 3.61
C TRP A 469 -7.12 2.12 4.30
N LYS A 470 -8.16 1.49 4.83
CA LYS A 470 -9.18 2.15 5.62
C LYS A 470 -8.81 2.10 7.11
N ARG A 471 -8.18 3.15 7.62
CA ARG A 471 -7.93 3.31 9.07
C ARG A 471 -9.21 3.60 9.82
N GLU A 472 -9.60 2.69 10.72
CA GLU A 472 -10.81 2.84 11.54
C GLU A 472 -10.56 3.49 12.90
N ASP A 473 -9.29 3.60 13.31
CA ASP A 473 -8.82 4.01 14.63
C ASP A 473 -8.74 5.55 14.81
N LYS A 474 -8.91 6.33 13.74
CA LYS A 474 -8.80 7.81 13.73
C LYS A 474 -10.00 8.52 13.08
N LYS A 475 -11.22 8.08 13.40
CA LYS A 475 -12.47 8.60 12.81
C LYS A 475 -12.80 10.06 13.16
N ASP A 476 -12.22 10.59 14.25
CA ASP A 476 -12.50 11.92 14.81
C ASP A 476 -11.39 12.97 14.54
N GLU A 477 -10.30 12.59 13.86
CA GLU A 477 -9.29 13.55 13.42
C GLU A 477 -9.76 14.21 12.10
N GLU A 478 -9.76 15.54 12.01
CA GLU A 478 -10.14 16.27 10.79
C GLU A 478 -9.34 15.74 9.59
N ASN A 479 -10.00 15.47 8.46
CA ASN A 479 -9.36 15.24 7.16
C ASN A 479 -8.44 16.45 6.87
N GLY A 480 -7.16 16.33 7.19
CA GLY A 480 -6.21 17.46 7.25
C GLY A 480 -5.11 17.32 8.31
N THR A 481 -5.26 16.42 9.30
CA THR A 481 -4.13 16.02 10.15
C THR A 481 -3.22 15.08 9.35
N HIS A 482 -1.99 15.53 9.12
CA HIS A 482 -1.01 14.80 8.32
C HIS A 482 -0.62 13.50 9.04
N ASN A 483 -1.01 12.36 8.47
CA ASN A 483 -0.42 11.08 8.85
C ASN A 483 0.98 11.01 8.27
N VAL A 484 1.94 10.76 9.15
CA VAL A 484 3.33 10.50 8.79
C VAL A 484 3.50 9.00 8.60
N PHE A 485 3.89 8.59 7.40
CA PHE A 485 4.33 7.23 7.14
C PHE A 485 5.86 7.20 7.23
N VAL A 486 6.36 6.75 8.38
CA VAL A 486 7.78 6.40 8.50
C VAL A 486 7.92 4.98 7.95
N ASN A 487 8.15 4.88 6.66
CA ASN A 487 8.35 3.60 6.01
C ASN A 487 9.84 3.30 6.00
N THR A 488 10.19 2.11 6.47
CA THR A 488 11.25 1.35 5.85
C THR A 488 10.59 0.67 4.64
N CYS A 489 10.54 1.28 3.44
CA CYS A 489 9.98 0.66 2.22
C CYS A 489 10.81 -0.52 1.75
#